data_AF-A0A512J785-F1
#
_entry.id   AF-A0A512J785-F1
#
_cell.length_a   1.000
_cell.length_b   1.000
_cell.length_c   1.000
_cell.angle_alpha   90.00
_cell.angle_beta   90.00
_cell.angle_gamma   90.00
#
_symmetry.space_group_name_H-M   'P 1'
#
loop_
_entity.id
_entity.type
_entity.pdbx_description
1 polymer ?
#
loop_
_entity_poly.entity_id
_entity_poly.type
_entity_poly.pdbx_seq_one_letter_code
_entity_poly.pdbx_strand_id
1 'polypeptide(L)'
;MHRTRFDEERHLSPIQPLTERQGQYLEALASHAQVIVLGPAGTGKTFIAGTRAADQLRQRRIAKVVITRPNVPSGRSLGFFPGTLEEKIAPWVAPLTEAMKERMGQAAFEIALKTGDIEIVPFEVMRGRTFKNCLVILDEAQNTTTAEIKMFLTRIGDDCQVIINGDVSQTDLRETSGLRTVIHLVKSRMMPIPVVEFTRDDIVRSGICAEWVKAFEETNL
;
A
#
# COMPACT_ATOMS: atom_id res chain seq x y z
N MET A 1 20.45 18.48 -26.55
CA MET A 1 18.97 18.53 -26.65
C MET A 1 18.47 18.96 -25.27
N HIS A 2 18.05 20.22 -25.11
CA HIS A 2 17.58 20.72 -23.82
C HIS A 2 16.21 20.08 -23.53
N ARG A 3 16.11 19.24 -22.50
CA ARG A 3 14.81 18.83 -21.96
C ARG A 3 14.17 20.06 -21.33
N THR A 4 12.92 20.33 -21.67
CA THR A 4 12.19 21.41 -21.01
C THR A 4 11.84 20.98 -19.58
N ARG A 5 11.60 21.93 -18.68
CA ARG A 5 11.10 21.65 -17.32
C ARG A 5 9.82 20.78 -17.35
N PHE A 6 9.01 20.95 -18.40
CA PHE A 6 7.83 20.12 -18.69
C PHE A 6 8.16 18.68 -19.12
N ASP A 7 9.27 18.46 -19.83
CA ASP A 7 9.73 17.10 -20.20
C ASP A 7 10.34 16.36 -19.00
N GLU A 8 11.00 17.08 -18.10
CA GLU A 8 11.54 16.54 -16.84
C GLU A 8 10.41 16.15 -15.88
N GLU A 9 9.36 16.96 -15.79
CA GLU A 9 8.15 16.61 -15.03
C GLU A 9 7.48 15.35 -15.59
N ARG A 10 7.43 15.16 -16.92
CA ARG A 10 6.83 13.97 -17.55
C ARG A 10 7.62 12.68 -17.34
N HIS A 11 8.93 12.77 -17.13
CA HIS A 11 9.83 11.62 -16.98
C HIS A 11 10.65 11.70 -15.70
N LEU A 12 9.96 11.57 -14.55
CA LEU A 12 10.66 11.36 -13.28
C LEU A 12 11.52 10.10 -13.34
N SER A 13 12.70 10.17 -12.75
CA SER A 13 13.59 9.03 -12.62
C SER A 13 12.84 7.83 -12.02
N PRO A 14 13.03 6.61 -12.56
CA PRO A 14 12.45 5.41 -11.97
C PRO A 14 12.85 5.28 -10.50
N ILE A 15 11.93 4.80 -9.66
CA ILE A 15 12.25 4.43 -8.28
C ILE A 15 13.42 3.47 -8.30
N GLN A 16 14.47 3.78 -7.54
CA GLN A 16 15.61 2.89 -7.37
C GLN A 16 15.48 2.16 -6.03
N PRO A 17 15.66 0.84 -6.00
CA PRO A 17 15.70 0.11 -4.74
C PRO A 17 16.96 0.49 -3.95
N LEU A 18 16.80 0.62 -2.64
CA LEU A 18 17.91 0.85 -1.71
C LEU A 18 18.38 -0.47 -1.06
N THR A 19 17.56 -1.52 -1.13
CA THR A 19 17.89 -2.87 -0.66
C THR A 19 17.50 -3.90 -1.71
N GLU A 20 18.09 -5.10 -1.64
CA GLU A 20 17.77 -6.20 -2.55
C GLU A 20 16.27 -6.54 -2.53
N ARG A 21 15.66 -6.61 -1.33
CA ARG A 21 14.23 -6.91 -1.22
C ARG A 21 13.33 -5.81 -1.77
N GLN A 22 13.76 -4.54 -1.73
CA GLN A 22 13.05 -3.47 -2.43
C GLN A 22 13.10 -3.69 -3.95
N GLY A 23 14.22 -4.19 -4.47
CA GLY A 23 14.36 -4.58 -5.88
C GLY A 23 13.41 -5.71 -6.26
N GLN A 24 13.37 -6.77 -5.45
CA GLN A 24 12.42 -7.89 -5.62
C GLN A 24 10.97 -7.41 -5.59
N TYR A 25 10.63 -6.47 -4.69
CA TYR A 25 9.29 -5.89 -4.64
C TYR A 25 8.94 -5.09 -5.90
N LEU A 26 9.85 -4.24 -6.39
CA LEU A 26 9.66 -3.49 -7.63
C LEU A 26 9.49 -4.41 -8.84
N GLU A 27 10.26 -5.50 -8.92
CA GLU A 27 10.14 -6.51 -9.97
C GLU A 27 8.79 -7.24 -9.92
N ALA A 28 8.36 -7.66 -8.73
CA ALA A 28 7.05 -8.27 -8.52
C ALA A 28 5.91 -7.35 -8.99
N LEU A 29 5.97 -6.06 -8.62
CA LEU A 29 5.00 -5.04 -9.04
C LEU A 29 5.01 -4.75 -10.56
N ALA A 30 6.11 -5.06 -11.25
CA ALA A 30 6.21 -4.90 -12.70
C ALA A 30 5.60 -6.06 -13.49
N SER A 31 5.56 -7.26 -12.89
CA SER A 31 5.28 -8.52 -13.60
C SER A 31 4.03 -9.26 -13.13
N HIS A 32 3.45 -8.91 -11.98
CA HIS A 32 2.32 -9.64 -11.40
C HIS A 32 1.09 -8.75 -11.16
N ALA A 33 -0.08 -9.32 -11.45
CA ALA A 33 -1.37 -8.69 -11.19
C ALA A 33 -1.72 -8.68 -9.69
N GLN A 34 -1.09 -9.50 -8.87
CA GLN A 34 -1.26 -9.47 -7.42
C GLN A 34 0.09 -9.65 -6.74
N VAL A 35 0.37 -8.79 -5.75
CA VAL A 35 1.59 -8.84 -4.95
C VAL A 35 1.22 -8.73 -3.48
N ILE A 36 1.79 -9.60 -2.65
CA ILE A 36 1.71 -9.50 -1.19
C ILE A 36 3.08 -9.06 -0.69
N VAL A 37 3.12 -8.02 0.11
CA VAL A 37 4.36 -7.52 0.70
C VAL A 37 4.21 -7.34 2.20
N LEU A 38 5.20 -7.87 2.92
CA LEU A 38 5.22 -7.96 4.37
C LEU A 38 6.45 -7.27 4.92
N GLY A 39 6.36 -6.78 6.14
CA GLY A 39 7.51 -6.47 6.97
C GLY A 39 7.39 -5.18 7.75
N PRO A 40 8.41 -4.83 8.53
CA PRO A 40 8.32 -3.78 9.53
C PRO A 40 8.10 -2.38 8.95
N ALA A 41 7.72 -1.44 9.81
CA ALA A 41 7.69 -0.02 9.44
C ALA A 41 9.11 0.47 9.09
N GLY A 42 9.22 1.31 8.06
CA GLY A 42 10.51 1.87 7.61
C GLY A 42 11.23 1.09 6.51
N THR A 43 10.68 -0.03 6.03
CA THR A 43 11.27 -0.82 4.92
C THR A 43 10.93 -0.29 3.52
N GLY A 44 10.04 0.71 3.44
CA GLY A 44 9.63 1.33 2.17
C GLY A 44 8.42 0.68 1.49
N LYS A 45 7.80 -0.36 2.07
CA LYS A 45 6.65 -1.07 1.47
C LYS A 45 5.50 -0.14 1.02
N THR A 46 5.06 0.76 1.90
CA THR A 46 3.96 1.72 1.62
C THR A 46 4.40 2.80 0.65
N PHE A 47 5.64 3.31 0.80
CA PHE A 47 6.21 4.30 -0.11
C PHE A 47 6.26 3.76 -1.55
N ILE A 48 6.91 2.61 -1.75
CA ILE A 48 7.04 1.98 -3.07
C ILE A 48 5.66 1.70 -3.69
N ALA A 49 4.68 1.23 -2.91
CA ALA A 49 3.32 1.01 -3.40
C ALA A 49 2.66 2.31 -3.91
N GLY A 50 2.72 3.38 -3.12
CA GLY A 50 2.16 4.68 -3.47
C GLY A 50 2.85 5.29 -4.69
N THR A 51 4.18 5.29 -4.71
CA THR A 51 4.98 5.81 -5.83
C THR A 51 4.71 5.03 -7.12
N ARG A 52 4.59 3.68 -7.06
CA ARG A 52 4.20 2.85 -8.20
C ARG A 52 2.81 3.18 -8.71
N ALA A 53 1.83 3.37 -7.83
CA ALA A 53 0.47 3.72 -8.21
C ALA A 53 0.40 5.09 -8.88
N ALA A 54 1.09 6.09 -8.32
CA ALA A 54 1.22 7.41 -8.93
C ALA A 54 1.84 7.32 -10.33
N ASP A 55 2.92 6.56 -10.51
CA ASP A 55 3.56 6.38 -11.82
C ASP A 55 2.63 5.75 -12.86
N GLN A 56 1.93 4.67 -12.49
CA GLN A 56 1.02 4.02 -13.42
C GLN A 56 -0.15 4.91 -13.83
N LEU A 57 -0.70 5.68 -12.89
CA LEU A 57 -1.79 6.61 -13.15
C LEU A 57 -1.34 7.74 -14.08
N ARG A 58 -0.20 8.38 -13.79
CA ARG A 58 0.36 9.46 -14.62
C ARG A 58 0.71 8.99 -16.03
N GLN A 59 1.22 7.77 -16.15
CA GLN A 59 1.56 7.15 -17.44
C GLN A 59 0.34 6.59 -18.17
N ARG A 60 -0.87 6.76 -17.61
CA ARG A 60 -2.15 6.27 -18.15
C ARG A 60 -2.15 4.75 -18.40
N ARG A 61 -1.36 4.00 -17.63
CA ARG A 61 -1.35 2.53 -17.67
C ARG A 61 -2.55 1.94 -16.94
N ILE A 62 -3.09 2.68 -15.99
CA ILE A 62 -4.32 2.37 -15.25
C ILE A 62 -5.25 3.58 -15.31
N ALA A 63 -6.55 3.33 -15.26
CA ALA A 63 -7.55 4.41 -15.19
C ALA A 63 -7.80 4.90 -13.76
N LYS A 64 -7.59 4.03 -12.76
CA LYS A 64 -7.97 4.31 -11.38
C LYS A 64 -7.03 3.68 -10.36
N VAL A 65 -6.79 4.38 -9.25
CA VAL A 65 -6.17 3.86 -8.03
C VAL A 65 -7.22 3.83 -6.93
N VAL A 66 -7.39 2.68 -6.27
CA VAL A 66 -8.28 2.54 -5.12
C VAL A 66 -7.45 2.22 -3.89
N ILE A 67 -7.55 3.07 -2.88
CA ILE A 67 -6.82 2.96 -1.61
C ILE A 67 -7.80 2.55 -0.53
N THR A 68 -7.46 1.52 0.22
CA THR A 68 -8.25 1.11 1.38
C THR A 68 -7.38 0.57 2.50
N ARG A 69 -7.94 0.59 3.70
CA ARG A 69 -7.33 0.10 4.93
C ARG A 69 -8.43 -0.51 5.79
N PRO A 70 -8.25 -1.71 6.38
CA PRO A 70 -9.25 -2.30 7.24
C PRO A 70 -9.44 -1.47 8.52
N ASN A 71 -10.61 -1.56 9.11
CA ASN A 71 -10.87 -0.92 10.38
C ASN A 71 -10.04 -1.57 11.48
N VAL A 72 -9.17 -0.79 12.10
CA VAL A 72 -8.46 -1.22 13.31
C VAL A 72 -9.45 -1.12 14.47
N PRO A 73 -9.60 -2.16 15.30
CA PRO A 73 -10.35 -2.09 16.55
C PRO A 73 -9.68 -1.19 17.60
N SER A 74 -9.28 0.03 17.24
CA SER A 74 -9.00 1.07 18.22
C SER A 74 -10.35 1.44 18.86
N GLY A 75 -10.40 1.58 20.18
CA GLY A 75 -11.65 1.73 20.95
C GLY A 75 -12.55 2.93 20.59
N ARG A 76 -12.28 3.66 19.51
CA ARG A 76 -13.13 4.69 18.91
C ARG A 76 -13.40 4.33 17.46
N SER A 77 -14.66 4.01 17.16
CA SER A 77 -15.13 3.83 15.77
C SER A 77 -14.88 5.11 14.96
N LEU A 78 -14.63 5.00 13.65
CA LEU A 78 -14.58 6.13 12.69
C LEU A 78 -15.73 7.13 12.91
N GLY A 79 -16.88 6.69 13.41
CA GLY A 79 -18.01 7.54 13.79
C GLY A 79 -17.71 8.66 14.79
N PHE A 80 -16.62 8.59 15.57
CA PHE A 80 -16.28 9.57 16.60
C PHE A 80 -15.62 10.87 16.11
N PHE A 81 -15.02 10.87 14.92
CA PHE A 81 -14.37 12.07 14.38
C PHE A 81 -15.41 12.94 13.66
N PRO A 82 -15.48 14.27 13.89
CA PRO A 82 -16.31 15.17 13.10
C PRO A 82 -15.74 15.28 11.66
N GLY A 83 -16.60 15.50 10.66
CA GLY A 83 -16.19 15.67 9.26
C GLY A 83 -16.79 14.67 8.27
N THR A 84 -16.43 14.80 6.99
CA THR A 84 -16.82 13.85 5.93
C THR A 84 -16.12 12.50 6.13
N LEU A 85 -16.59 11.46 5.46
CA LEU A 85 -15.97 10.14 5.55
C LEU A 85 -14.52 10.16 5.04
N GLU A 86 -14.23 10.96 4.02
CA GLU A 86 -12.85 11.15 3.54
C GLU A 86 -11.96 11.80 4.60
N GLU A 87 -12.43 12.85 5.28
CA GLU A 87 -11.66 13.56 6.32
C GLU A 87 -11.31 12.63 7.49
N LYS A 88 -12.18 11.67 7.81
CA LYS A 88 -11.96 10.71 8.90
C LYS A 88 -10.91 9.66 8.56
N ILE A 89 -10.79 9.29 7.28
CA ILE A 89 -9.87 8.24 6.81
C ILE A 89 -8.52 8.82 6.42
N ALA A 90 -8.48 10.12 6.06
CA ALA A 90 -7.27 10.80 5.60
C ALA A 90 -6.03 10.58 6.49
N PRO A 91 -6.10 10.63 7.84
CA PRO A 91 -4.93 10.38 8.68
C PRO A 91 -4.38 8.96 8.55
N TRP A 92 -5.25 7.97 8.28
CA TRP A 92 -4.86 6.56 8.23
C TRP A 92 -4.19 6.17 6.91
N VAL A 93 -4.50 6.88 5.84
CA VAL A 93 -3.89 6.68 4.52
C VAL A 93 -2.82 7.71 4.21
N ALA A 94 -2.54 8.63 5.14
CA ALA A 94 -1.60 9.73 4.97
C ALA A 94 -0.24 9.27 4.42
N PRO A 95 0.45 8.26 4.98
CA PRO A 95 1.77 7.85 4.47
C PRO A 95 1.75 7.43 3.00
N LEU A 96 0.70 6.73 2.57
CA LEU A 96 0.54 6.32 1.18
C LEU A 96 0.23 7.52 0.27
N THR A 97 -0.69 8.39 0.69
CA THR A 97 -1.05 9.57 -0.11
C THR A 97 0.09 10.59 -0.19
N GLU A 98 0.92 10.72 0.84
CA GLU A 98 2.13 11.54 0.84
C GLU A 98 3.15 11.03 -0.17
N ALA A 99 3.41 9.71 -0.21
CA ALA A 99 4.28 9.12 -1.23
C ALA A 99 3.75 9.36 -2.66
N MET A 100 2.42 9.33 -2.84
CA MET A 100 1.81 9.67 -4.13
C MET A 100 1.98 11.17 -4.47
N LYS A 101 1.72 12.07 -3.52
CA LYS A 101 1.86 13.52 -3.68
C LYS A 101 3.30 13.92 -3.98
N GLU A 102 4.27 13.33 -3.29
CA GLU A 102 5.70 13.53 -3.56
C GLU A 102 6.04 13.08 -4.99
N ARG A 103 5.45 11.97 -5.44
CA ARG A 103 5.73 11.42 -6.77
C ARG A 103 5.03 12.14 -7.92
N MET A 104 3.78 12.56 -7.77
CA MET A 104 3.01 13.16 -8.86
C MET A 104 2.85 14.67 -8.77
N GLY A 105 3.23 15.25 -7.64
CA GLY A 105 2.94 16.63 -7.28
C GLY A 105 1.58 16.75 -6.58
N GLN A 106 1.51 17.62 -5.57
CA GLN A 106 0.30 17.89 -4.79
C GLN A 106 -0.90 18.25 -5.67
N ALA A 107 -0.73 19.16 -6.62
CA ALA A 107 -1.83 19.64 -7.46
C ALA A 107 -2.41 18.51 -8.34
N ALA A 108 -1.55 17.67 -8.91
CA ALA A 108 -1.99 16.54 -9.73
C ALA A 108 -2.72 15.48 -8.89
N PHE A 109 -2.25 15.21 -7.67
CA PHE A 109 -2.93 14.32 -6.73
C PHE A 109 -4.32 14.84 -6.37
N GLU A 110 -4.45 16.13 -6.03
CA GLU A 110 -5.74 16.73 -5.70
C GLU A 110 -6.73 16.71 -6.87
N ILE A 111 -6.26 16.95 -8.10
CA ILE A 111 -7.08 16.82 -9.30
C ILE A 111 -7.55 15.37 -9.46
N ALA A 112 -6.63 14.39 -9.38
CA ALA A 112 -6.96 12.98 -9.51
C ALA A 112 -7.94 12.48 -8.44
N LEU A 113 -7.85 13.01 -7.22
CA LEU A 113 -8.81 12.73 -6.15
C LEU A 113 -10.19 13.33 -6.49
N LYS A 114 -10.25 14.56 -6.98
CA LYS A 114 -11.51 15.24 -7.37
C LYS A 114 -12.18 14.61 -8.59
N THR A 115 -11.42 14.10 -9.55
CA THR A 115 -11.94 13.43 -10.75
C THR A 115 -12.33 11.97 -10.48
N GLY A 116 -11.94 11.41 -9.33
CA GLY A 116 -12.18 10.01 -8.97
C GLY A 116 -11.19 9.03 -9.63
N ASP A 117 -10.10 9.54 -10.19
CA ASP A 117 -8.97 8.73 -10.68
C ASP A 117 -8.19 8.11 -9.51
N ILE A 118 -8.19 8.77 -8.34
CA ILE A 118 -7.78 8.20 -7.06
C ILE A 118 -9.01 8.18 -6.16
N GLU A 119 -9.35 7.01 -5.62
CA GLU A 119 -10.42 6.85 -4.64
C GLU A 119 -9.84 6.33 -3.32
N ILE A 120 -10.11 7.05 -2.23
CA ILE A 120 -9.85 6.56 -0.86
C ILE A 120 -11.17 6.03 -0.34
N VAL A 121 -11.27 4.71 -0.16
CA VAL A 121 -12.53 4.04 0.17
C VAL A 121 -12.41 3.32 1.53
N PRO A 122 -13.40 3.49 2.42
CA PRO A 122 -13.51 2.66 3.61
C PRO A 122 -13.63 1.19 3.20
N PHE A 123 -13.04 0.31 3.99
CA PHE A 123 -13.01 -1.12 3.69
C PHE A 123 -14.42 -1.73 3.58
N GLU A 124 -15.38 -1.21 4.36
CA GLU A 124 -16.78 -1.65 4.36
C GLU A 124 -17.47 -1.40 3.00
N VAL A 125 -17.07 -0.33 2.31
CA VAL A 125 -17.64 0.07 1.03
C VAL A 125 -17.19 -0.85 -0.10
N MET A 126 -16.17 -1.69 0.13
CA MET A 126 -15.79 -2.74 -0.81
C MET A 126 -16.90 -3.77 -1.00
N ARG A 127 -17.77 -3.97 0.00
CA ARG A 127 -18.87 -4.92 -0.09
C ARG A 127 -19.83 -4.53 -1.21
N GLY A 128 -20.05 -5.44 -2.15
CA GLY A 128 -20.99 -5.24 -3.27
C GLY A 128 -20.42 -4.43 -4.45
N ARG A 129 -19.17 -3.96 -4.38
CA ARG A 129 -18.47 -3.36 -5.53
C ARG A 129 -17.67 -4.41 -6.27
N THR A 130 -17.54 -4.26 -7.58
CA THR A 130 -16.56 -5.01 -8.39
C THR A 130 -15.63 -3.99 -9.01
N PHE A 131 -14.34 -4.19 -8.84
CA PHE A 131 -13.31 -3.31 -9.36
C PHE A 131 -12.79 -3.85 -10.70
N LYS A 132 -12.58 -2.96 -11.67
CA LYS A 132 -12.05 -3.30 -13.00
C LYS A 132 -11.12 -2.19 -13.47
N ASN A 133 -10.10 -2.54 -14.25
CA ASN A 133 -9.15 -1.58 -14.85
C ASN A 133 -8.57 -0.59 -13.82
N CYS A 134 -8.09 -1.10 -12.70
CA CYS A 134 -7.58 -0.28 -11.61
C CYS A 134 -6.44 -0.94 -10.83
N LEU A 135 -5.68 -0.12 -10.11
CA LEU A 135 -4.75 -0.60 -9.10
C LEU A 135 -5.38 -0.44 -7.72
N VAL A 136 -5.53 -1.53 -6.98
CA VAL A 136 -6.10 -1.54 -5.63
C VAL A 136 -4.99 -1.78 -4.61
N ILE A 137 -4.88 -0.90 -3.63
CA ILE A 137 -3.95 -1.03 -2.50
C ILE A 137 -4.76 -1.28 -1.24
N LEU A 138 -4.55 -2.44 -0.64
CA LEU A 138 -4.99 -2.76 0.72
C LEU A 138 -3.79 -2.58 1.65
N ASP A 139 -3.77 -1.49 2.41
CA ASP A 139 -2.74 -1.24 3.41
C ASP A 139 -3.14 -1.83 4.77
N GLU A 140 -2.15 -2.19 5.57
CA GLU A 140 -2.32 -2.70 6.94
C GLU A 140 -3.22 -3.96 7.00
N ALA A 141 -3.04 -4.82 6.00
CA ALA A 141 -3.85 -6.01 5.77
C ALA A 141 -3.79 -7.02 6.93
N GLN A 142 -2.80 -6.93 7.83
CA GLN A 142 -2.75 -7.77 9.02
C GLN A 142 -4.00 -7.59 9.91
N ASN A 143 -4.65 -6.43 9.81
CA ASN A 143 -5.86 -6.09 10.56
C ASN A 143 -7.16 -6.50 9.87
N THR A 144 -7.08 -7.27 8.79
CA THR A 144 -8.26 -7.96 8.23
C THR A 144 -8.49 -9.29 8.93
N THR A 145 -9.73 -9.66 9.16
CA THR A 145 -10.14 -11.04 9.47
C THR A 145 -10.09 -11.91 8.21
N THR A 146 -10.17 -13.23 8.38
CA THR A 146 -10.25 -14.16 7.24
C THR A 146 -11.48 -13.91 6.37
N ALA A 147 -12.61 -13.54 6.97
CA ALA A 147 -13.84 -13.23 6.22
C ALA A 147 -13.69 -11.94 5.40
N GLU A 148 -13.06 -10.92 5.97
CA GLU A 148 -12.82 -9.63 5.32
C GLU A 148 -11.86 -9.72 4.14
N ILE A 149 -10.72 -10.38 4.31
CA ILE A 149 -9.76 -10.51 3.20
C ILE A 149 -10.33 -11.37 2.07
N LYS A 150 -11.13 -12.40 2.40
CA LYS A 150 -11.87 -13.18 1.41
C LYS A 150 -12.89 -12.32 0.67
N MET A 151 -13.63 -11.48 1.40
CA MET A 151 -14.57 -10.52 0.79
C MET A 151 -13.82 -9.63 -0.20
N PHE A 152 -12.73 -8.97 0.24
CA PHE A 152 -11.90 -8.10 -0.60
C PHE A 152 -11.38 -8.78 -1.86
N LEU A 153 -10.72 -9.94 -1.72
CA LEU A 153 -10.13 -10.67 -2.85
C LEU A 153 -11.17 -11.08 -3.90
N THR A 154 -12.41 -11.37 -3.48
CA THR A 154 -13.51 -11.72 -4.41
C THR A 154 -14.19 -10.53 -5.07
N ARG A 155 -13.75 -9.28 -4.80
CA ARG A 155 -14.23 -8.06 -5.48
C ARG A 155 -13.34 -7.60 -6.62
N ILE A 156 -12.16 -8.20 -6.77
CA ILE A 156 -11.19 -7.85 -7.80
C ILE A 156 -11.61 -8.50 -9.11
N GLY A 157 -11.85 -7.68 -10.13
CA GLY A 157 -12.25 -8.11 -11.46
C GLY A 157 -11.12 -7.98 -12.48
N ASP A 158 -11.51 -7.91 -13.76
CA ASP A 158 -10.58 -7.92 -14.89
C ASP A 158 -9.69 -6.67 -14.92
N ASP A 159 -8.47 -6.85 -15.44
CA ASP A 159 -7.46 -5.79 -15.61
C ASP A 159 -7.15 -5.01 -14.33
N CYS A 160 -7.27 -5.66 -13.18
CA CYS A 160 -6.88 -5.10 -11.90
C CYS A 160 -5.47 -5.54 -11.50
N GLN A 161 -4.69 -4.60 -10.94
CA GLN A 161 -3.53 -4.92 -10.14
C GLN A 161 -3.86 -4.76 -8.65
N VAL A 162 -3.43 -5.70 -7.81
CA VAL A 162 -3.69 -5.69 -6.37
C VAL A 162 -2.39 -5.72 -5.59
N ILE A 163 -2.24 -4.78 -4.67
CA ILE A 163 -1.12 -4.72 -3.73
C ILE A 163 -1.69 -4.91 -2.32
N ILE A 164 -1.23 -5.95 -1.64
CA ILE A 164 -1.59 -6.25 -0.24
C ILE A 164 -0.37 -5.98 0.63
N ASN A 165 -0.40 -4.88 1.37
CA ASN A 165 0.66 -4.48 2.28
C ASN A 165 0.28 -4.82 3.72
N GLY A 166 1.23 -5.28 4.52
CA GLY A 166 1.02 -5.40 5.96
C GLY A 166 2.24 -5.88 6.73
N ASP A 167 2.03 -6.13 8.02
CA ASP A 167 3.01 -6.76 8.90
C ASP A 167 2.29 -7.77 9.81
N VAL A 168 2.48 -9.06 9.56
CA VAL A 168 1.82 -10.12 10.33
C VAL A 168 2.21 -10.14 11.82
N SER A 169 3.27 -9.44 12.21
CA SER A 169 3.69 -9.29 13.60
C SER A 169 2.97 -8.15 14.34
N GLN A 170 2.33 -7.23 13.61
CA GLN A 170 1.65 -6.04 14.15
C GLN A 170 0.13 -6.14 14.04
N THR A 171 -0.43 -7.34 14.23
CA THR A 171 -1.88 -7.54 14.20
C THR A 171 -2.53 -6.99 15.47
N ASP A 172 -3.53 -6.11 15.31
CA ASP A 172 -4.38 -5.62 16.39
C ASP A 172 -5.57 -6.55 16.68
N LEU A 173 -5.76 -7.58 15.85
CA LEU A 173 -6.84 -8.56 16.00
C LEU A 173 -6.56 -9.55 17.13
N ARG A 174 -7.64 -9.92 17.84
CA ARG A 174 -7.64 -11.04 18.80
C ARG A 174 -7.83 -12.40 18.13
N GLU A 175 -8.21 -12.40 16.86
CA GLU A 175 -8.43 -13.59 16.05
C GLU A 175 -7.33 -13.77 14.99
N THR A 176 -7.45 -14.82 14.17
CA THR A 176 -6.46 -15.08 13.11
C THR A 176 -6.56 -14.02 12.00
N SER A 177 -5.45 -13.30 11.80
CA SER A 177 -5.29 -12.36 10.70
C SER A 177 -5.54 -13.02 9.34
N GLY A 178 -6.39 -12.39 8.53
CA GLY A 178 -6.67 -12.76 7.15
C GLY A 178 -5.42 -12.73 6.28
N LEU A 179 -4.51 -11.78 6.51
CA LEU A 179 -3.21 -11.74 5.81
C LEU A 179 -2.42 -13.04 6.01
N ARG A 180 -2.36 -13.54 7.26
CA ARG A 180 -1.71 -14.82 7.57
C ARG A 180 -2.38 -15.98 6.85
N THR A 181 -3.71 -16.00 6.80
CA THR A 181 -4.49 -17.00 6.07
C THR A 181 -4.17 -16.97 4.57
N VAL A 182 -4.14 -15.79 3.95
CA VAL A 182 -3.87 -15.66 2.51
C VAL A 182 -2.44 -16.11 2.17
N ILE A 183 -1.44 -15.73 2.96
CA ILE A 183 -0.06 -16.20 2.76
C ILE A 183 0.01 -17.73 2.81
N HIS A 184 -0.67 -18.35 3.77
CA HIS A 184 -0.73 -19.80 3.88
C HIS A 184 -1.39 -20.45 2.65
N LEU A 185 -2.48 -19.86 2.14
CA LEU A 185 -3.16 -20.35 0.92
C LEU A 185 -2.27 -20.23 -0.32
N VAL A 186 -1.61 -19.08 -0.51
CA VAL A 186 -0.67 -18.86 -1.62
C VAL A 186 0.42 -19.93 -1.63
N LYS A 187 1.05 -20.17 -0.47
CA LYS A 187 2.11 -21.18 -0.32
C LYS A 187 1.59 -22.61 -0.52
N SER A 188 0.51 -22.99 0.18
CA SER A 188 -0.03 -24.37 0.15
C SER A 188 -0.64 -24.77 -1.18
N ARG A 189 -1.13 -23.82 -1.97
CA ARG A 189 -1.72 -24.05 -3.29
C ARG A 189 -0.77 -23.74 -4.45
N MET A 190 0.48 -23.35 -4.17
CA MET A 190 1.48 -22.95 -5.16
C MET A 190 0.93 -21.89 -6.15
N MET A 191 0.22 -20.91 -5.61
CA MET A 191 -0.35 -19.84 -6.44
C MET A 191 0.80 -18.96 -6.98
N PRO A 192 0.72 -18.47 -8.23
CA PRO A 192 1.73 -17.60 -8.84
C PRO A 192 1.58 -16.15 -8.33
N ILE A 193 1.56 -15.97 -7.01
CA ILE A 193 1.45 -14.68 -6.33
C ILE A 193 2.73 -14.48 -5.52
N PRO A 194 3.58 -13.51 -5.89
CA PRO A 194 4.79 -13.22 -5.12
C PRO A 194 4.42 -12.73 -3.73
N VAL A 195 5.11 -13.30 -2.74
CA VAL A 195 5.10 -12.85 -1.35
C VAL A 195 6.50 -12.33 -1.03
N VAL A 196 6.64 -11.01 -0.95
CA VAL A 196 7.90 -10.34 -0.62
C VAL A 196 7.92 -10.02 0.86
N GLU A 197 8.89 -10.55 1.60
CA GLU A 197 8.97 -10.42 3.06
C GLU A 197 10.21 -9.61 3.45
N PHE A 198 10.01 -8.33 3.76
CA PHE A 198 11.04 -7.47 4.33
C PHE A 198 11.37 -7.88 5.75
N THR A 199 12.65 -7.80 6.12
CA THR A 199 13.11 -7.95 7.51
C THR A 199 13.57 -6.61 8.06
N ARG A 200 14.04 -6.62 9.31
CA ARG A 200 14.63 -5.44 9.95
C ARG A 200 15.87 -4.93 9.22
N ASP A 201 16.59 -5.82 8.52
CA ASP A 201 17.77 -5.46 7.73
C ASP A 201 17.44 -4.59 6.50
N ASP A 202 16.16 -4.57 6.08
CA ASP A 202 15.69 -3.71 4.99
C ASP A 202 15.21 -2.34 5.47
N ILE A 203 15.29 -2.06 6.77
CA ILE A 203 14.88 -0.76 7.30
C ILE A 203 15.89 0.28 6.82
N VAL A 204 15.43 1.16 5.94
CA VAL A 204 16.25 2.27 5.46
C VAL A 204 15.91 3.51 6.28
N ARG A 205 16.67 3.69 7.36
CA ARG A 205 16.62 4.90 8.20
C ARG A 205 17.99 5.53 8.25
N SER A 206 18.04 6.86 8.25
CA SER A 206 19.28 7.63 8.35
C SER A 206 19.30 8.51 9.60
N GLY A 207 20.51 8.86 10.05
CA GLY A 207 20.72 9.79 11.17
C GLY A 207 20.19 9.25 12.51
N ILE A 208 19.74 10.16 13.37
CA ILE A 208 19.35 9.86 14.76
C ILE A 208 18.26 8.79 14.89
N CYS A 209 17.38 8.65 13.89
CA CYS A 209 16.34 7.62 13.91
C CYS A 209 16.93 6.21 13.84
N ALA A 210 18.00 6.01 13.04
CA ALA A 210 18.70 4.73 12.99
C ALA A 210 19.40 4.42 14.31
N GLU A 211 19.99 5.44 14.96
CA GLU A 211 20.64 5.30 16.28
C GLU A 211 19.63 4.86 17.35
N TRP A 212 18.44 5.45 17.39
CA TRP A 212 17.39 5.05 18.31
C TRP A 212 16.91 3.61 18.08
N VAL A 213 16.69 3.22 16.82
CA VAL A 213 16.27 1.85 16.49
C VAL A 213 17.30 0.85 16.98
N LYS A 214 18.58 1.10 16.71
CA LYS A 214 19.67 0.28 17.20
C LYS A 214 19.71 0.19 18.72
N ALA A 215 19.53 1.31 19.43
CA ALA A 215 19.51 1.34 20.89
C ALA A 215 18.35 0.50 21.49
N PHE A 216 17.15 0.55 20.90
CA PHE A 216 16.03 -0.29 21.33
C PHE A 216 16.29 -1.77 21.08
N GLU A 217 16.87 -2.12 19.92
CA GLU A 217 17.19 -3.51 19.56
C GLU A 217 18.30 -4.10 20.45
N GLU A 218 19.36 -3.35 20.75
CA GLU A 218 20.44 -3.80 21.64
C GLU A 218 19.96 -4.00 23.09
N THR A 219 18.87 -3.33 23.48
CA THR A 219 18.30 -3.40 24.84
C THR A 219 17.13 -4.39 24.96
N ASN A 220 16.72 -5.05 23.87
CA ASN A 220 15.51 -5.90 23.81
C ASN A 220 14.25 -5.19 24.34
N LEU A 221 14.10 -3.90 24.05
CA LEU A 221 12.92 -3.08 24.40
C LEU A 221 11.95 -2.94 23.23
#